data_AF-A0A559KCY5-F1
#
_entry.id   AF-A0A559KCY5-F1
#
_cell.length_a   1.000
_cell.length_b   1.000
_cell.length_c   1.000
_cell.angle_alpha   90.00
_cell.angle_beta   90.00
_cell.angle_gamma   90.00
#
_symmetry.space_group_name_H-M   'P 1'
#
loop_
_entity.id
_entity.type
_entity.pdbx_description
1 polymer ?
#
loop_
_entity_poly.entity_id
_entity_poly.type
_entity_poly.pdbx_seq_one_letter_code
_entity_poly.pdbx_strand_id
1 'polypeptide(L)'
;MSKIIIDSNNQIVGIDIPVGFNQYSLDVDVEGLKKVLQQDAQLPKLDTEGNVLYVLAQPDLELTSTVTKQVETIVETGNEPIFVDVVKYIPMLDPVTGVQKTYQPTQVVDVYDDEGNVTGQETVNVGAPLLLQTTEVVQEQKKDADGKLLYWKTVEETVVTMQPQEPKLITSDSPEWTEELSQAFETIKSGTEVSVAQYPTLFTVDEVQNYPTLEQVKQTKLDQLNDACNKFILAGFTSDALGEENHYDFDYEAQINMGGTLNGITAGMITGDIMWKTAEGNKPHTVNQFKQLYADGMTFKQTNIAKYWTLKNQVLACETRADVAAIQW
;
A
#
# COMPACT_ATOMS: atom_id res chain seq x y z
N MET A 1 19.02 5.04 39.91
CA MET A 1 19.84 3.86 39.57
C MET A 1 18.95 2.66 39.72
N SER A 2 18.77 1.92 38.63
CA SER A 2 17.91 0.75 38.60
C SER A 2 18.53 -0.41 39.38
N LYS A 3 17.77 -1.06 40.26
CA LYS A 3 18.19 -2.29 40.95
C LYS A 3 17.60 -3.48 40.22
N ILE A 4 18.44 -4.42 39.81
CA ILE A 4 17.98 -5.72 39.32
C ILE A 4 17.67 -6.56 40.55
N ILE A 5 16.42 -7.03 40.65
CA ILE A 5 15.99 -7.96 41.69
C ILE A 5 16.13 -9.37 41.11
N ILE A 6 16.94 -10.16 41.79
CA ILE A 6 17.26 -11.53 41.39
C ILE A 6 16.73 -12.45 42.49
N ASP A 7 16.02 -13.52 42.11
CA ASP A 7 15.51 -14.49 43.06
C ASP A 7 16.61 -15.44 43.59
N SER A 8 16.24 -16.35 44.48
CA SER A 8 17.16 -17.35 45.04
C SER A 8 17.72 -18.33 44.01
N ASN A 9 17.19 -18.36 42.78
CA ASN A 9 17.65 -19.20 41.68
C ASN A 9 18.47 -18.42 40.66
N ASN A 10 18.87 -17.19 40.98
CA ASN A 10 19.67 -16.32 40.13
C ASN A 10 18.94 -15.85 38.85
N GLN A 11 17.59 -15.86 38.86
CA GLN A 11 16.76 -15.35 37.77
C GLN A 11 16.37 -13.90 38.03
N ILE A 12 16.39 -13.07 36.99
CA ILE A 12 15.95 -11.67 37.08
C ILE A 12 14.43 -11.67 37.18
N VAL A 13 13.93 -11.38 38.37
CA VAL A 13 12.49 -11.35 38.67
C VAL A 13 11.93 -9.93 38.71
N GLY A 14 12.78 -8.92 38.54
CA GLY A 14 12.34 -7.55 38.41
C GLY A 14 13.49 -6.58 38.22
N ILE A 15 13.14 -5.38 37.77
CA ILE A 15 14.04 -4.23 37.76
C ILE A 15 13.32 -3.10 38.48
N ASP A 16 13.82 -2.73 39.65
CA ASP A 16 13.31 -1.63 40.46
C ASP A 16 13.91 -0.31 39.92
N ILE A 17 13.10 0.43 39.17
CA ILE A 17 13.46 1.73 38.60
C ILE A 17 12.64 2.81 39.32
N PRO A 18 13.27 3.79 39.98
CA PRO A 18 12.52 4.80 40.70
C PRO A 18 12.13 5.94 39.75
N VAL A 19 10.85 6.05 39.39
CA VAL A 19 10.19 7.35 39.12
C VAL A 19 8.68 7.25 39.19
N GLY A 20 8.08 8.32 39.69
CA GLY A 20 6.67 8.39 40.08
C GLY A 20 5.68 8.48 38.92
N PHE A 21 4.48 8.06 39.29
CA PHE A 21 3.18 8.23 38.61
C PHE A 21 2.92 7.33 37.39
N ASN A 22 2.26 6.22 37.73
CA ASN A 22 1.34 5.38 36.96
C ASN A 22 1.94 4.51 35.85
N GLN A 23 2.61 3.43 36.26
CA GLN A 23 2.68 2.18 35.49
C GLN A 23 1.59 1.22 36.00
N TYR A 24 0.76 0.73 35.07
CA TYR A 24 0.16 -0.58 35.23
C TYR A 24 1.21 -1.60 34.75
N SER A 25 1.71 -2.41 35.68
CA SER A 25 2.38 -3.67 35.36
C SER A 25 1.30 -4.72 35.15
N LEU A 26 1.17 -5.25 33.94
CA LEU A 26 0.49 -6.52 33.74
C LEU A 26 1.59 -7.58 33.60
N ASP A 27 1.84 -8.31 34.68
CA ASP A 27 2.54 -9.58 34.60
C ASP A 27 1.68 -10.50 33.73
N VAL A 28 2.19 -10.90 32.57
CA VAL A 28 1.63 -12.06 31.85
C VAL A 28 2.57 -13.21 32.10
N ASP A 29 2.31 -13.90 33.19
CA ASP A 29 2.89 -15.23 33.41
C ASP A 29 2.37 -16.13 32.28
N VAL A 30 3.31 -16.63 31.47
CA VAL A 30 3.02 -17.51 30.33
C VAL A 30 3.48 -18.94 30.58
N GLU A 31 3.95 -19.24 31.80
CA GLU A 31 4.14 -20.62 32.20
C GLU A 31 2.76 -21.30 32.31
N GLY A 32 2.48 -22.22 31.37
CA GLY A 32 1.15 -22.80 31.18
C GLY A 32 0.31 -22.15 30.09
N LEU A 33 0.87 -21.30 29.21
CA LEU A 33 0.15 -20.83 28.04
C LEU A 33 -0.26 -22.00 27.13
N LYS A 34 -1.57 -22.13 27.03
CA LYS A 34 -2.29 -23.18 26.34
C LYS A 34 -2.72 -22.63 24.99
N LYS A 35 -2.13 -23.14 23.89
CA LYS A 35 -2.59 -22.78 22.55
C LYS A 35 -3.80 -23.65 22.22
N VAL A 36 -4.98 -23.04 22.19
CA VAL A 36 -6.19 -23.70 21.72
C VAL A 36 -6.14 -23.71 20.19
N LEU A 37 -5.85 -24.88 19.61
CA LEU A 37 -6.08 -25.12 18.19
C LEU A 37 -7.59 -25.21 17.99
N GLN A 38 -8.18 -24.15 17.40
CA GLN A 38 -9.58 -24.16 17.02
C GLN A 38 -9.73 -24.93 15.71
N GLN A 39 -10.47 -26.02 15.75
CA GLN A 39 -10.98 -26.71 14.58
C GLN A 39 -12.45 -26.38 14.43
N ASP A 40 -12.78 -25.76 13.30
CA ASP A 40 -14.13 -25.37 12.94
C ASP A 40 -14.80 -26.53 12.20
N ALA A 41 -15.86 -27.09 12.79
CA ALA A 41 -16.71 -28.08 12.15
C ALA A 41 -18.05 -27.44 11.80
N GLN A 42 -18.54 -27.65 10.57
CA GLN A 42 -19.88 -27.23 10.16
C GLN A 42 -20.86 -28.36 10.48
N LEU A 43 -21.77 -28.15 11.43
CA LEU A 43 -22.88 -29.07 11.69
C LEU A 43 -24.22 -28.42 11.31
N PRO A 44 -25.20 -29.18 10.80
CA PRO A 44 -26.53 -28.65 10.59
C PRO A 44 -27.11 -28.10 11.90
N LYS A 45 -27.68 -26.90 11.88
CA LYS A 45 -28.40 -26.33 13.01
C LYS A 45 -29.68 -27.13 13.23
N LEU A 46 -29.97 -27.46 14.48
CA LEU A 46 -31.19 -28.15 14.89
C LEU A 46 -32.04 -27.23 15.77
N ASP A 47 -33.36 -27.36 15.70
CA ASP A 47 -34.27 -26.74 16.67
C ASP A 47 -34.27 -27.49 18.02
N THR A 48 -35.12 -27.06 18.96
CA THR A 48 -35.25 -27.69 20.29
C THR A 48 -35.77 -29.12 20.27
N GLU A 49 -36.35 -29.56 19.14
CA GLU A 49 -36.90 -30.89 18.94
C GLU A 49 -35.97 -31.79 18.11
N GLY A 50 -34.85 -31.25 17.62
CA GLY A 50 -33.85 -31.96 16.83
C GLY A 50 -34.10 -31.93 15.31
N ASN A 51 -35.02 -31.08 14.83
CA ASN A 51 -35.29 -30.94 13.40
C ASN A 51 -34.25 -30.02 12.74
N VAL A 52 -33.85 -30.34 11.50
CA VAL A 52 -32.89 -29.53 10.73
C VAL A 52 -33.50 -28.18 10.34
N LEU A 53 -32.76 -27.11 10.61
CA LEU A 53 -33.11 -25.76 10.21
C LEU A 53 -32.59 -25.42 8.81
N TYR A 54 -33.34 -24.60 8.10
CA TYR A 54 -33.06 -24.10 6.76
C TYR A 54 -32.99 -22.57 6.78
N VAL A 55 -32.17 -22.03 5.88
CA VAL A 55 -31.90 -20.60 5.74
C VAL A 55 -32.91 -20.01 4.74
N LEU A 56 -33.80 -19.15 5.22
CA LEU A 56 -34.68 -18.35 4.38
C LEU A 56 -34.10 -16.93 4.25
N ALA A 57 -33.66 -16.56 3.06
CA ALA A 57 -33.18 -15.21 2.78
C ALA A 57 -34.30 -14.19 3.02
N GLN A 58 -34.00 -13.14 3.76
CA GLN A 58 -34.92 -12.03 4.00
C GLN A 58 -34.60 -10.88 3.03
N PRO A 59 -35.61 -10.13 2.55
CA PRO A 59 -35.34 -8.92 1.78
C PRO A 59 -34.57 -7.91 2.66
N ASP A 60 -33.71 -7.11 2.04
CA ASP A 60 -32.98 -6.07 2.74
C ASP A 60 -33.92 -5.11 3.47
N LEU A 61 -33.51 -4.69 4.67
CA LEU A 61 -34.23 -3.71 5.45
C LEU A 61 -33.97 -2.32 4.89
N GLU A 62 -35.02 -1.66 4.46
CA GLU A 62 -34.96 -0.26 4.06
C GLU A 62 -34.85 0.63 5.31
N LEU A 63 -33.68 1.23 5.52
CA LEU A 63 -33.47 2.24 6.54
C LEU A 63 -33.51 3.62 5.92
N THR A 64 -34.43 4.45 6.42
CA THR A 64 -34.51 5.86 6.05
C THR A 64 -33.83 6.69 7.14
N SER A 65 -32.86 7.51 6.76
CA SER A 65 -32.21 8.47 7.65
C SER A 65 -32.29 9.87 7.07
N THR A 66 -32.51 10.87 7.93
CA THR A 66 -32.43 12.28 7.52
C THR A 66 -31.04 12.79 7.86
N VAL A 67 -30.32 13.26 6.85
CA VAL A 67 -29.00 13.88 7.01
C VAL A 67 -29.13 15.38 6.80
N THR A 68 -28.66 16.13 7.78
CA THR A 68 -28.61 17.60 7.71
C THR A 68 -27.24 18.03 7.19
N LYS A 69 -27.19 18.73 6.05
CA LYS A 69 -25.97 19.25 5.44
C LYS A 69 -25.99 20.78 5.44
N GLN A 70 -24.83 21.40 5.67
CA GLN A 70 -24.65 22.82 5.37
C GLN A 70 -24.06 22.97 3.98
N VAL A 71 -24.70 23.81 3.16
CA VAL A 71 -24.25 24.14 1.80
C VAL A 71 -24.11 25.65 1.65
N GLU A 72 -23.22 26.10 0.77
CA GLU A 72 -23.09 27.51 0.44
C GLU A 72 -24.23 27.93 -0.50
N THR A 73 -24.81 29.11 -0.27
CA THR A 73 -25.88 29.68 -1.11
C THR A 73 -25.73 31.18 -1.25
N ILE A 74 -26.24 31.73 -2.36
CA ILE A 74 -26.35 33.19 -2.59
C ILE A 74 -27.68 33.78 -2.07
N VAL A 75 -28.62 32.93 -1.66
CA VAL A 75 -29.90 33.36 -1.10
C VAL A 75 -29.69 33.63 0.38
N GLU A 76 -30.06 34.82 0.85
CA GLU A 76 -30.03 35.16 2.26
C GLU A 76 -31.06 34.29 3.02
N THR A 77 -30.55 33.34 3.81
CA THR A 77 -31.35 32.31 4.51
C THR A 77 -31.67 32.68 5.95
N GLY A 78 -31.27 33.88 6.41
CA GLY A 78 -31.30 34.25 7.83
C GLY A 78 -30.22 33.56 8.69
N ASN A 79 -29.38 32.71 8.08
CA ASN A 79 -28.22 32.10 8.71
C ASN A 79 -26.98 33.01 8.59
N GLU A 80 -25.94 32.69 9.36
CA GLU A 80 -24.69 33.46 9.38
C GLU A 80 -24.01 33.54 8.00
N PRO A 81 -23.52 34.73 7.62
CA PRO A 81 -22.62 34.92 6.48
C PRO A 81 -21.41 33.98 6.52
N ILE A 82 -20.92 33.59 5.35
CA ILE A 82 -19.65 32.88 5.26
C ILE A 82 -18.51 33.90 5.25
N PHE A 83 -17.62 33.86 6.23
CA PHE A 83 -16.42 34.70 6.26
C PHE A 83 -15.18 33.90 5.85
N VAL A 84 -14.25 34.57 5.16
CA VAL A 84 -12.93 34.05 4.82
C VAL A 84 -11.86 35.04 5.24
N ASP A 85 -10.74 34.51 5.68
CA ASP A 85 -9.56 35.31 6.02
C ASP A 85 -8.86 35.76 4.73
N VAL A 86 -8.76 37.07 4.54
CA VAL A 86 -8.07 37.70 3.41
C VAL A 86 -6.84 38.42 3.93
N VAL A 87 -5.68 38.08 3.38
CA VAL A 87 -4.42 38.78 3.69
C VAL A 87 -4.35 40.07 2.88
N LYS A 88 -4.37 41.20 3.58
CA LYS A 88 -4.14 42.52 2.99
C LYS A 88 -2.70 42.97 3.22
N TYR A 89 -2.06 43.40 2.15
CA TYR A 89 -0.73 44.01 2.20
C TYR A 89 -0.88 45.51 2.41
N ILE A 90 -0.44 45.99 3.57
CA ILE A 90 -0.50 47.38 3.96
C ILE A 90 0.87 48.01 3.74
N PRO A 91 0.98 49.04 2.88
CA PRO A 91 2.20 49.82 2.76
C PRO A 91 2.66 50.36 4.11
N MET A 92 3.93 50.13 4.46
CA MET A 92 4.51 50.76 5.64
C MET A 92 4.87 52.21 5.28
N LEU A 93 4.08 53.18 5.75
CA LEU A 93 4.34 54.59 5.47
C LEU A 93 5.28 55.21 6.51
N ASP A 94 6.10 56.16 6.08
CA ASP A 94 6.81 57.06 6.98
C ASP A 94 5.82 58.04 7.62
N PRO A 95 5.78 58.15 8.97
CA PRO A 95 4.73 58.90 9.66
C PRO A 95 4.82 60.42 9.47
N VAL A 96 5.96 60.95 9.02
CA VAL A 96 6.16 62.38 8.82
C VAL A 96 5.86 62.78 7.38
N THR A 97 6.33 61.99 6.43
CA THR A 97 6.24 62.32 5.00
C THR A 97 5.06 61.67 4.30
N GLY A 98 4.47 60.61 4.87
CA GLY A 98 3.42 59.81 4.24
C GLY A 98 3.89 58.95 3.07
N VAL A 99 5.19 58.97 2.76
CA VAL A 99 5.79 58.19 1.66
C VAL A 99 6.00 56.75 2.12
N GLN A 100 5.79 55.77 1.23
CA GLN A 100 6.05 54.37 1.55
C GLN A 100 7.53 54.12 1.83
N LYS A 101 7.83 53.48 2.95
CA LYS A 101 9.17 53.08 3.32
C LYS A 101 9.71 52.08 2.32
N THR A 102 10.95 52.28 1.93
CA THR A 102 11.70 51.34 1.12
C THR A 102 12.85 50.78 1.95
N TYR A 103 13.22 49.55 1.65
CA TYR A 103 14.46 48.93 2.11
C TYR A 103 15.41 48.83 0.93
N GLN A 104 16.58 49.46 1.06
CA GLN A 104 17.65 49.31 0.09
C GLN A 104 18.54 48.14 0.56
N PRO A 105 18.56 47.01 -0.17
CA PRO A 105 19.47 45.92 0.19
C PRO A 105 20.92 46.41 0.09
N THR A 106 21.74 45.96 1.02
CA THR A 106 23.17 46.26 1.04
C THR A 106 23.99 44.99 1.13
N GLN A 107 25.21 45.04 0.61
CA GLN A 107 26.19 43.97 0.67
C GLN A 107 27.51 44.54 1.16
N VAL A 108 28.17 43.82 2.06
CA VAL A 108 29.54 44.14 2.46
C VAL A 108 30.48 43.53 1.43
N VAL A 109 31.33 44.36 0.84
CA VAL A 109 32.36 43.96 -0.13
C VAL A 109 33.74 44.30 0.41
N ASP A 110 34.70 43.43 0.17
CA ASP A 110 36.09 43.68 0.54
C ASP A 110 36.67 44.76 -0.41
N VAL A 111 37.39 45.71 0.18
CA VAL A 111 38.13 46.73 -0.56
C VAL A 111 39.58 46.29 -0.67
N TYR A 112 40.09 46.27 -1.90
CA TYR A 112 41.44 45.80 -2.20
C TYR A 112 42.35 46.99 -2.50
N ASP A 113 43.61 46.95 -2.05
CA ASP A 113 44.65 47.88 -2.54
C ASP A 113 45.11 47.51 -3.96
N ASP A 114 45.98 48.34 -4.52
CA ASP A 114 46.57 48.14 -5.86
C ASP A 114 47.40 46.85 -5.97
N GLU A 115 47.78 46.25 -4.83
CA GLU A 115 48.52 44.99 -4.74
C GLU A 115 47.61 43.77 -4.56
N GLY A 116 46.29 43.98 -4.42
CA GLY A 116 45.28 42.93 -4.26
C GLY A 116 45.11 42.44 -2.82
N ASN A 117 45.60 43.17 -1.81
CA ASN A 117 45.37 42.86 -0.41
C ASN A 117 44.07 43.51 0.08
N VAL A 118 43.31 42.81 0.92
CA VAL A 118 42.12 43.37 1.57
C VAL A 118 42.55 44.43 2.58
N THR A 119 42.16 45.69 2.35
CA THR A 119 42.47 46.83 3.21
C THR A 119 41.30 47.24 4.10
N GLY A 120 40.10 46.76 3.79
CA GLY A 120 38.91 47.03 4.58
C GLY A 120 37.66 46.39 3.97
N GLN A 121 36.52 46.74 4.55
CA GLN A 121 35.21 46.31 4.06
C GLN A 121 34.32 47.54 3.91
N GLU A 122 33.58 47.62 2.81
CA GLU A 122 32.59 48.66 2.58
C GLU A 122 31.21 48.08 2.31
N THR A 123 30.17 48.80 2.74
CA THR A 123 28.79 48.41 2.50
C THR A 123 28.28 49.13 1.25
N VAL A 124 27.99 48.38 0.19
CA VAL A 124 27.44 48.90 -1.07
C VAL A 124 25.97 48.54 -1.22
N ASN A 125 25.18 49.44 -1.80
CA ASN A 125 23.79 49.17 -2.15
C ASN A 125 23.73 48.17 -3.31
N VAL A 126 22.90 47.15 -3.19
CA VAL A 126 22.69 46.14 -4.23
C VAL A 126 21.21 46.06 -4.60
N GLY A 127 20.92 46.02 -5.90
CA GLY A 127 19.55 45.91 -6.41
C GLY A 127 18.69 47.18 -6.27
N ALA A 128 17.44 47.06 -6.70
CA ALA A 128 16.45 48.13 -6.57
C ALA A 128 15.86 48.17 -5.14
N PRO A 129 15.46 49.36 -4.64
CA PRO A 129 14.76 49.47 -3.37
C PRO A 129 13.49 48.61 -3.35
N LEU A 130 13.30 47.86 -2.26
CA LEU A 130 12.11 47.04 -2.03
C LEU A 130 11.09 47.84 -1.23
N LEU A 131 9.83 47.84 -1.69
CA LEU A 131 8.72 48.48 -0.98
C LEU A 131 8.39 47.66 0.28
N LEU A 132 8.48 48.29 1.46
CA LEU A 132 8.12 47.64 2.71
C LEU A 132 6.61 47.62 2.87
N GLN A 133 6.09 46.44 3.22
CA GLN A 133 4.68 46.18 3.48
C GLN A 133 4.57 45.32 4.73
N THR A 134 3.51 45.53 5.50
CA THR A 134 3.07 44.60 6.55
C THR A 134 1.82 43.87 6.09
N THR A 135 1.54 42.71 6.66
CA THR A 135 0.31 41.96 6.37
C THR A 135 -0.68 42.10 7.51
N GLU A 136 -1.95 42.32 7.18
CA GLU A 136 -3.07 42.20 8.11
C GLU A 136 -4.02 41.13 7.58
N VAL A 137 -4.48 40.24 8.47
CA VAL A 137 -5.53 39.27 8.14
C VAL A 137 -6.86 39.90 8.53
N VAL A 138 -7.73 40.12 7.54
CA VAL A 138 -9.08 40.64 7.77
C VAL A 138 -10.11 39.61 7.34
N GLN A 139 -11.21 39.52 8.08
CA GLN A 139 -12.35 38.69 7.68
C GLN A 139 -13.20 39.45 6.68
N GLU A 140 -13.35 38.89 5.47
CA GLU A 140 -14.27 39.38 4.46
C GLU A 140 -15.37 38.34 4.22
N GLN A 141 -16.59 38.80 3.96
CA GLN A 141 -17.66 37.88 3.58
C GLN A 141 -17.33 37.27 2.20
N LYS A 142 -17.34 35.94 2.13
CA LYS A 142 -17.07 35.15 0.93
C LYS A 142 -18.08 35.52 -0.16
N LYS A 143 -17.57 35.62 -1.39
CA LYS A 143 -18.36 35.89 -2.60
C LYS A 143 -18.20 34.76 -3.60
N ASP A 144 -19.21 34.56 -4.45
CA ASP A 144 -19.10 33.69 -5.62
C ASP A 144 -18.30 34.35 -6.76
N ALA A 145 -18.20 33.66 -7.89
CA ALA A 145 -17.49 34.14 -9.08
C ALA A 145 -18.09 35.43 -9.68
N ASP A 146 -19.37 35.70 -9.42
CA ASP A 146 -20.08 36.91 -9.88
C ASP A 146 -20.02 38.04 -8.83
N GLY A 147 -19.33 37.83 -7.71
CA GLY A 147 -19.19 38.80 -6.63
C GLY A 147 -20.39 38.87 -5.67
N LYS A 148 -21.33 37.91 -5.73
CA LYS A 148 -22.47 37.85 -4.81
C LYS A 148 -22.08 37.22 -3.48
N LEU A 149 -22.62 37.75 -2.40
CA LEU A 149 -22.33 37.31 -1.04
C LEU A 149 -22.87 35.90 -0.77
N LEU A 150 -22.10 35.09 -0.06
CA LEU A 150 -22.47 33.71 0.30
C LEU A 150 -22.90 33.60 1.76
N TYR A 151 -23.83 32.68 1.99
CA TYR A 151 -24.45 32.35 3.27
C TYR A 151 -24.49 30.83 3.46
N TRP A 152 -24.52 30.37 4.70
CA TRP A 152 -24.78 28.97 5.00
C TRP A 152 -26.27 28.64 4.84
N LYS A 153 -26.60 27.54 4.16
CA LYS A 153 -27.95 26.98 4.14
C LYS A 153 -27.92 25.57 4.65
N THR A 154 -28.78 25.29 5.63
CA THR A 154 -29.04 23.94 6.07
C THR A 154 -30.03 23.28 5.12
N VAL A 155 -29.68 22.12 4.59
CA VAL A 155 -30.54 21.30 3.74
C VAL A 155 -30.67 19.93 4.39
N GLU A 156 -31.90 19.47 4.55
CA GLU A 156 -32.19 18.10 4.97
C GLU A 156 -32.32 17.23 3.73
N GLU A 157 -31.58 16.13 3.72
CA GLU A 157 -31.62 15.12 2.67
C GLU A 157 -32.01 13.79 3.29
N THR A 158 -33.06 13.18 2.74
CA THR A 158 -33.46 11.83 3.13
C THR A 158 -32.62 10.83 2.36
N VAL A 159 -31.81 10.06 3.09
CA VAL A 159 -31.00 8.99 2.53
C VAL A 159 -31.65 7.66 2.89
N VAL A 160 -31.97 6.88 1.86
CA VAL A 160 -32.47 5.52 1.99
C VAL A 160 -31.31 4.55 1.78
N THR A 161 -31.03 3.72 2.78
CA THR A 161 -30.00 2.68 2.71
C THR A 161 -30.64 1.31 2.89
N MET A 162 -30.28 0.36 2.02
CA MET A 162 -30.68 -1.04 2.16
C MET A 162 -29.66 -1.75 3.05
N GLN A 163 -30.12 -2.33 4.16
CA GLN A 163 -29.29 -3.14 5.06
C GLN A 163 -29.64 -4.62 4.92
N PRO A 164 -28.68 -5.48 4.58
CA PRO A 164 -28.89 -6.92 4.57
C PRO A 164 -29.41 -7.41 5.93
N GLN A 165 -30.47 -8.22 5.91
CA GLN A 165 -30.98 -8.87 7.10
C GLN A 165 -30.34 -10.25 7.28
N GLU A 166 -30.09 -10.61 8.54
CA GLU A 166 -29.72 -11.98 8.89
C GLU A 166 -30.83 -12.93 8.40
N PRO A 167 -30.50 -14.02 7.71
CA PRO A 167 -31.51 -14.95 7.23
C PRO A 167 -32.36 -15.54 8.36
N LYS A 168 -33.65 -15.74 8.09
CA LYS A 168 -34.56 -16.38 9.03
C LYS A 168 -34.32 -17.90 9.01
N LEU A 169 -34.19 -18.50 10.19
CA LEU A 169 -34.12 -19.96 10.32
C LEU A 169 -35.53 -20.55 10.40
N ILE A 170 -35.85 -21.49 9.53
CA ILE A 170 -37.14 -22.19 9.51
C ILE A 170 -36.97 -23.71 9.42
N THR A 171 -37.96 -24.46 9.88
CA THR A 171 -38.03 -25.92 9.78
C THR A 171 -38.75 -26.34 8.49
N SER A 172 -38.66 -27.62 8.11
CA SER A 172 -39.30 -28.16 6.88
C SER A 172 -40.83 -28.22 6.93
N ASP A 173 -41.43 -28.10 8.10
CA ASP A 173 -42.88 -28.00 8.31
C ASP A 173 -43.40 -26.56 8.34
N SER A 174 -42.50 -25.56 8.25
CA SER A 174 -42.89 -24.15 8.13
C SER A 174 -43.68 -23.90 6.84
N PRO A 175 -44.77 -23.12 6.86
CA PRO A 175 -45.52 -22.77 5.65
C PRO A 175 -44.70 -21.94 4.64
N GLU A 176 -43.57 -21.37 5.06
CA GLU A 176 -42.64 -20.60 4.22
C GLU A 176 -41.54 -21.48 3.58
N TRP A 177 -41.54 -22.79 3.87
CA TRP A 177 -40.53 -23.71 3.38
C TRP A 177 -40.72 -24.03 1.89
N THR A 178 -39.60 -24.20 1.18
CA THR A 178 -39.54 -24.69 -0.21
C THR A 178 -38.36 -25.65 -0.39
N GLU A 179 -38.44 -26.56 -1.36
CA GLU A 179 -37.36 -27.53 -1.67
C GLU A 179 -36.03 -26.87 -2.10
N GLU A 180 -36.05 -25.58 -2.44
CA GLU A 180 -34.88 -24.83 -2.92
C GLU A 180 -34.07 -24.18 -1.79
N LEU A 181 -34.53 -24.24 -0.53
CA LEU A 181 -33.83 -23.64 0.61
C LEU A 181 -32.59 -24.43 1.03
N SER A 182 -31.50 -23.72 1.32
CA SER A 182 -30.27 -24.33 1.83
C SER A 182 -30.37 -24.64 3.33
N GLN A 183 -29.81 -25.78 3.76
CA GLN A 183 -29.68 -26.11 5.19
C GLN A 183 -28.84 -25.05 5.92
N ALA A 184 -29.25 -24.73 7.15
CA ALA A 184 -28.49 -23.87 8.03
C ALA A 184 -27.40 -24.67 8.74
N PHE A 185 -26.18 -24.16 8.73
CA PHE A 185 -25.06 -24.76 9.46
C PHE A 185 -24.62 -23.83 10.59
N GLU A 186 -24.16 -24.43 11.69
CA GLU A 186 -23.41 -23.75 12.73
C GLU A 186 -21.96 -24.21 12.70
N THR A 187 -21.07 -23.25 12.93
CA THR A 187 -19.66 -23.53 13.10
C THR A 187 -19.41 -23.85 14.57
N ILE A 188 -19.16 -25.12 14.87
CA ILE A 188 -18.71 -25.54 16.19
C ILE A 188 -17.20 -25.40 16.22
N LYS A 189 -16.73 -24.48 17.07
CA LYS A 189 -15.31 -24.30 17.34
C LYS A 189 -14.90 -25.28 18.43
N SER A 190 -14.22 -26.36 18.04
CA SER A 190 -13.63 -27.29 19.00
C SER A 190 -12.17 -26.91 19.25
N GLY A 191 -11.79 -26.78 20.52
CA GLY A 191 -10.45 -26.34 20.91
C GLY A 191 -9.60 -27.49 21.42
N THR A 192 -8.49 -27.82 20.74
CA THR A 192 -7.48 -28.73 21.29
C THR A 192 -6.36 -27.92 21.91
N GLU A 193 -6.11 -28.15 23.20
CA GLU A 193 -5.15 -27.40 23.96
C GLU A 193 -3.74 -28.01 23.84
N VAL A 194 -2.82 -27.28 23.22
CA VAL A 194 -1.43 -27.72 23.02
C VAL A 194 -0.49 -26.84 23.84
N SER A 195 0.29 -27.46 24.71
CA SER A 195 1.34 -26.82 25.51
C SER A 195 2.64 -26.72 24.70
N VAL A 196 3.14 -25.49 24.52
CA VAL A 196 4.34 -25.22 23.73
C VAL A 196 5.55 -25.17 24.67
N ALA A 197 6.44 -26.16 24.56
CA ALA A 197 7.72 -26.19 25.26
C ALA A 197 8.82 -25.53 24.39
N GLN A 198 8.78 -24.21 24.22
CA GLN A 198 9.92 -23.46 23.67
C GLN A 198 10.10 -22.14 24.41
N TYR A 199 11.36 -21.87 24.77
CA TYR A 199 11.80 -20.69 25.50
C TYR A 199 11.32 -19.40 24.83
N PRO A 200 10.75 -18.43 25.58
CA PRO A 200 10.40 -17.14 25.02
C PRO A 200 11.66 -16.39 24.60
N THR A 201 11.81 -16.10 23.32
CA THR A 201 12.66 -15.00 22.87
C THR A 201 11.99 -13.70 23.29
N LEU A 202 12.71 -12.87 24.04
CA LEU A 202 12.28 -11.53 24.43
C LEU A 202 12.03 -10.70 23.15
N PHE A 203 10.81 -10.22 22.96
CA PHE A 203 10.52 -9.21 21.94
C PHE A 203 10.65 -7.82 22.55
N THR A 204 11.24 -6.90 21.80
CA THR A 204 11.30 -5.48 22.09
C THR A 204 10.03 -4.78 21.57
N VAL A 205 9.71 -3.60 22.13
CA VAL A 205 8.58 -2.77 21.65
C VAL A 205 8.74 -2.44 20.16
N ASP A 206 9.96 -2.20 19.71
CA ASP A 206 10.28 -1.93 18.31
C ASP A 206 9.98 -3.12 17.39
N GLU A 207 10.22 -4.35 17.84
CA GLU A 207 9.91 -5.57 17.07
C GLU A 207 8.40 -5.77 16.91
N VAL A 208 7.61 -5.38 17.91
CA VAL A 208 6.14 -5.43 17.84
C VAL A 208 5.59 -4.33 16.94
N GLN A 209 6.11 -3.10 17.06
CA GLN A 209 5.66 -1.96 16.26
C GLN A 209 6.04 -2.07 14.78
N ASN A 210 7.18 -2.68 14.48
CA ASN A 210 7.68 -2.84 13.11
C ASN A 210 7.39 -4.23 12.53
N TYR A 211 6.56 -5.04 13.17
CA TYR A 211 6.23 -6.36 12.66
C TYR A 211 5.42 -6.20 11.36
N PRO A 212 5.95 -6.61 10.19
CA PRO A 212 5.33 -6.27 8.90
C PRO A 212 3.95 -6.90 8.83
N THR A 213 2.90 -6.30 8.27
CA THR A 213 1.59 -6.97 8.15
C THR A 213 1.63 -8.17 7.20
N LEU A 214 0.62 -9.06 7.23
CA LEU A 214 0.53 -10.17 6.25
C LEU A 214 0.57 -9.65 4.81
N GLU A 215 -0.09 -8.53 4.55
CA GLU A 215 -0.12 -7.90 3.23
C GLU A 215 1.26 -7.40 2.80
N GLN A 216 2.04 -6.81 3.71
CA GLN A 216 3.43 -6.41 3.44
C GLN A 216 4.33 -7.63 3.14
N VAL A 217 4.11 -8.74 3.86
CA VAL A 217 4.84 -10.00 3.62
C VAL A 217 4.46 -10.59 2.24
N LYS A 218 3.17 -10.58 1.87
CA LYS A 218 2.70 -11.00 0.54
C LYS A 218 3.33 -10.15 -0.55
N GLN A 219 3.28 -8.83 -0.43
CA GLN A 219 3.85 -7.92 -1.43
C GLN A 219 5.35 -8.18 -1.63
N THR A 220 6.11 -8.29 -0.53
CA THR A 220 7.54 -8.61 -0.60
C THR A 220 7.80 -9.93 -1.33
N LYS A 221 6.97 -10.97 -1.10
CA LYS A 221 7.10 -12.25 -1.80
C LYS A 221 6.77 -12.13 -3.29
N LEU A 222 5.75 -11.35 -3.66
CA LEU A 222 5.41 -11.11 -5.07
C LEU A 222 6.57 -10.43 -5.81
N ASP A 223 7.22 -9.45 -5.20
CA ASP A 223 8.39 -8.78 -5.77
C ASP A 223 9.54 -9.77 -5.98
N GLN A 224 9.83 -10.62 -4.98
CA GLN A 224 10.84 -11.69 -5.09
C GLN A 224 10.54 -12.67 -6.24
N LEU A 225 9.28 -13.07 -6.40
CA LEU A 225 8.87 -14.00 -7.46
C LEU A 225 8.96 -13.35 -8.85
N ASN A 226 8.62 -12.07 -8.96
CA ASN A 226 8.76 -11.31 -10.20
C ASN A 226 10.23 -11.16 -10.60
N ASP A 227 11.10 -10.83 -9.64
CA ASP A 227 12.54 -10.73 -9.86
C ASP A 227 13.15 -12.09 -10.25
N ALA A 228 12.73 -13.17 -9.60
CA ALA A 228 13.14 -14.53 -9.96
C ALA A 228 12.70 -14.91 -11.38
N CYS A 229 11.46 -14.60 -11.76
CA CYS A 229 10.94 -14.81 -13.12
C CYS A 229 11.80 -14.11 -14.16
N ASN A 230 12.04 -12.81 -13.98
CA ASN A 230 12.85 -12.02 -14.89
C ASN A 230 14.29 -12.57 -14.96
N LYS A 231 14.89 -12.87 -13.81
CA LYS A 231 16.25 -13.45 -13.76
C LYS A 231 16.34 -14.77 -14.52
N PHE A 232 15.36 -15.66 -14.39
CA PHE A 232 15.34 -16.94 -15.11
C PHE A 232 15.17 -16.75 -16.62
N ILE A 233 14.27 -15.86 -17.05
CA ILE A 233 14.08 -15.56 -18.48
C ILE A 233 15.36 -14.98 -19.09
N LEU A 234 15.99 -14.03 -18.42
CA LEU A 234 17.18 -13.33 -18.92
C LEU A 234 18.46 -14.18 -18.87
N ALA A 235 18.48 -15.28 -18.08
CA ALA A 235 19.61 -16.20 -18.02
C ALA A 235 19.82 -17.01 -19.33
N GLY A 236 18.88 -16.93 -20.26
CA GLY A 236 18.94 -17.67 -21.52
C GLY A 236 18.11 -18.94 -21.50
N PHE A 237 18.08 -19.62 -22.64
CA PHE A 237 17.34 -20.87 -22.82
C PHE A 237 18.13 -21.86 -23.69
N THR A 238 17.80 -23.13 -23.55
CA THR A 238 18.35 -24.20 -24.39
C THR A 238 17.41 -24.48 -25.55
N SER A 239 17.96 -24.68 -26.75
CA SER A 239 17.24 -25.15 -27.94
C SER A 239 18.09 -26.14 -28.73
N ASP A 240 17.44 -27.13 -29.31
CA ASP A 240 18.04 -28.15 -30.17
C ASP A 240 17.87 -27.84 -31.67
N ALA A 241 17.56 -26.59 -32.04
CA ALA A 241 17.30 -26.18 -33.42
C ALA A 241 18.41 -26.54 -34.43
N LEU A 242 19.65 -26.72 -33.98
CA LEU A 242 20.79 -27.15 -34.81
C LEU A 242 20.95 -28.69 -34.89
N GLY A 243 20.06 -29.46 -34.28
CA GLY A 243 20.14 -30.91 -34.12
C GLY A 243 20.86 -31.37 -32.85
N GLU A 244 21.34 -30.44 -32.02
CA GLU A 244 21.96 -30.68 -30.72
C GLU A 244 21.61 -29.53 -29.76
N GLU A 245 21.57 -29.80 -28.45
CA GLU A 245 21.28 -28.79 -27.43
C GLU A 245 22.35 -27.69 -27.41
N ASN A 246 21.90 -26.44 -27.55
CA ASN A 246 22.73 -25.26 -27.43
C ASN A 246 22.07 -24.27 -26.48
N HIS A 247 22.86 -23.56 -25.67
CA HIS A 247 22.38 -22.47 -24.82
C HIS A 247 22.48 -21.13 -25.56
N TYR A 248 21.41 -20.33 -25.47
CA TYR A 248 21.27 -19.05 -26.14
C TYR A 248 21.02 -17.94 -25.13
N ASP A 249 21.70 -16.81 -25.33
CA ASP A 249 21.41 -15.59 -24.58
C ASP A 249 19.97 -15.13 -24.86
N PHE A 250 19.31 -14.61 -23.83
CA PHE A 250 17.93 -14.17 -23.93
C PHE A 250 17.65 -12.91 -23.12
N ASP A 251 18.67 -12.05 -23.02
CA ASP A 251 18.51 -10.70 -22.53
C ASP A 251 17.56 -9.88 -23.43
N TYR A 252 17.28 -8.64 -23.03
CA TYR A 252 16.36 -7.79 -23.78
C TYR A 252 16.84 -7.50 -25.21
N GLU A 253 18.14 -7.31 -25.43
CA GLU A 253 18.69 -7.05 -26.76
C GLU A 253 18.56 -8.28 -27.65
N ALA A 254 18.88 -9.48 -27.13
CA ALA A 254 18.70 -10.75 -27.81
C ALA A 254 17.22 -10.95 -28.21
N GLN A 255 16.28 -10.69 -27.29
CA GLN A 255 14.84 -10.78 -27.58
C GLN A 255 14.39 -9.83 -28.71
N ILE A 256 14.84 -8.58 -28.68
CA ILE A 256 14.55 -7.58 -29.72
C ILE A 256 15.13 -8.01 -31.07
N ASN A 257 16.39 -8.43 -31.07
CA ASN A 257 17.09 -8.86 -32.28
C ASN A 257 16.45 -10.13 -32.87
N MET A 258 15.99 -11.06 -32.01
CA MET A 258 15.28 -12.26 -32.45
C MET A 258 13.96 -11.91 -33.14
N GLY A 259 13.17 -11.03 -32.53
CA GLY A 259 11.92 -10.54 -33.13
C GLY A 259 12.15 -9.79 -34.44
N GLY A 260 13.16 -8.93 -34.50
CA GLY A 260 13.55 -8.22 -35.73
C GLY A 260 13.96 -9.17 -36.85
N THR A 261 14.76 -10.20 -36.54
CA THR A 261 15.19 -11.21 -37.50
C THR A 261 14.01 -12.02 -38.02
N LEU A 262 13.09 -12.45 -37.15
CA LEU A 262 11.87 -13.17 -37.56
C LEU A 262 10.98 -12.31 -38.48
N ASN A 263 10.86 -11.02 -38.20
CA ASN A 263 10.13 -10.08 -39.06
C ASN A 263 10.80 -9.97 -40.44
N GLY A 264 12.13 -9.86 -40.50
CA GLY A 264 12.90 -9.85 -41.75
C GLY A 264 12.73 -11.12 -42.58
N ILE A 265 12.71 -12.29 -41.92
CA ILE A 265 12.38 -13.57 -42.56
C ILE A 265 10.96 -13.54 -43.14
N THR A 266 9.98 -13.09 -42.35
CA THR A 266 8.56 -13.06 -42.76
C THR A 266 8.33 -12.11 -43.94
N ALA A 267 9.05 -10.99 -43.98
CA ALA A 267 9.02 -10.03 -45.08
C ALA A 267 9.80 -10.50 -46.33
N GLY A 268 10.47 -11.66 -46.29
CA GLY A 268 11.28 -12.18 -47.39
C GLY A 268 12.60 -11.42 -47.60
N MET A 269 13.02 -10.59 -46.64
CA MET A 269 14.29 -9.85 -46.70
C MET A 269 15.49 -10.70 -46.30
N ILE A 270 15.26 -11.72 -45.45
CA ILE A 270 16.28 -12.66 -45.00
C ILE A 270 15.94 -14.04 -45.57
N THR A 271 16.76 -14.53 -46.49
CA THR A 271 16.54 -15.80 -47.21
C THR A 271 17.69 -16.80 -47.06
N GLY A 272 18.85 -16.35 -46.56
CA GLY A 272 20.04 -17.18 -46.32
C GLY A 272 20.20 -17.59 -44.85
N ASP A 273 21.36 -18.18 -44.55
CA ASP A 273 21.72 -18.58 -43.20
C ASP A 273 21.91 -17.35 -42.29
N ILE A 274 21.48 -17.50 -41.04
CA ILE A 274 21.48 -16.48 -40.01
C ILE A 274 22.56 -16.85 -39.00
N MET A 275 23.58 -16.01 -38.87
CA MET A 275 24.59 -16.18 -37.82
C MET A 275 23.99 -15.73 -36.49
N TRP A 276 23.88 -16.66 -35.53
CA TRP A 276 23.38 -16.36 -34.20
C TRP A 276 24.33 -16.83 -33.12
N LYS A 277 24.45 -16.06 -32.04
CA LYS A 277 25.36 -16.34 -30.93
C LYS A 277 24.79 -17.42 -30.02
N THR A 278 25.58 -18.45 -29.76
CA THR A 278 25.37 -19.46 -28.71
C THR A 278 26.44 -19.30 -27.63
N ALA A 279 26.33 -20.05 -26.52
CA ALA A 279 27.38 -20.12 -25.52
C ALA A 279 28.74 -20.58 -26.08
N GLU A 280 28.76 -21.30 -27.20
CA GLU A 280 29.97 -21.79 -27.87
C GLU A 280 30.47 -20.87 -29.00
N GLY A 281 29.77 -19.76 -29.26
CA GLY A 281 30.08 -18.81 -30.32
C GLY A 281 29.00 -18.69 -31.39
N ASN A 282 29.30 -18.01 -32.49
CA ASN A 282 28.32 -17.79 -33.54
C ASN A 282 28.15 -19.05 -34.40
N LYS A 283 26.93 -19.59 -34.47
CA LYS A 283 26.58 -20.75 -35.31
C LYS A 283 25.60 -20.32 -36.43
N PRO A 284 25.74 -20.85 -37.66
CA PRO A 284 24.80 -20.57 -38.75
C PRO A 284 23.49 -21.34 -38.54
N HIS A 285 22.37 -20.67 -38.73
CA HIS A 285 21.02 -21.24 -38.68
C HIS A 285 20.34 -21.05 -40.03
N THR A 286 19.81 -22.12 -40.63
CA THR A 286 18.86 -21.96 -41.73
C THR A 286 17.61 -21.21 -41.25
N VAL A 287 16.84 -20.65 -42.17
CA VAL A 287 15.56 -19.98 -41.85
C VAL A 287 14.64 -20.84 -40.99
N ASN A 288 14.54 -22.14 -41.26
CA ASN A 288 13.69 -23.04 -40.48
C ASN A 288 14.24 -23.30 -39.07
N GLN A 289 15.56 -23.46 -38.94
CA GLN A 289 16.20 -23.62 -37.63
C GLN A 289 16.05 -22.35 -36.79
N PHE A 290 16.18 -21.17 -37.40
CA PHE A 290 15.95 -19.92 -36.67
C PHE A 290 14.49 -19.76 -36.21
N LYS A 291 13.52 -20.16 -37.02
CA LYS A 291 12.10 -20.18 -36.60
C LYS A 291 11.87 -21.11 -35.41
N GLN A 292 12.51 -22.28 -35.41
CA GLN A 292 12.48 -23.21 -34.28
C GLN A 292 13.10 -22.57 -33.03
N LEU A 293 14.30 -22.01 -33.16
CA LEU A 293 15.00 -21.30 -32.08
C LEU A 293 14.13 -20.18 -31.46
N TYR A 294 13.47 -19.38 -32.31
CA TYR A 294 12.53 -18.34 -31.85
C TYR A 294 11.35 -18.93 -31.09
N ALA A 295 10.74 -20.00 -31.62
CA ALA A 295 9.60 -20.67 -30.99
C ALA A 295 9.97 -21.26 -29.62
N ASP A 296 11.17 -21.85 -29.50
CA ASP A 296 11.69 -22.38 -28.23
C ASP A 296 11.90 -21.27 -27.21
N GLY A 297 12.51 -20.15 -27.61
CA GLY A 297 12.70 -18.98 -26.73
C GLY A 297 11.39 -18.39 -26.25
N MET A 298 10.38 -18.31 -27.13
CA MET A 298 9.03 -17.90 -26.75
C MET A 298 8.36 -18.88 -25.80
N THR A 299 8.48 -20.18 -26.06
CA THR A 299 7.93 -21.22 -25.18
C THR A 299 8.57 -21.14 -23.80
N PHE A 300 9.90 -21.01 -23.72
CA PHE A 300 10.63 -20.83 -22.46
C PHE A 300 10.15 -19.59 -21.68
N LYS A 301 10.03 -18.44 -22.36
CA LYS A 301 9.52 -17.20 -21.76
C LYS A 301 8.11 -17.37 -21.21
N GLN A 302 7.20 -17.90 -22.03
CA GLN A 302 5.80 -18.03 -21.67
C GLN A 302 5.59 -19.04 -20.53
N THR A 303 6.36 -20.13 -20.49
CA THR A 303 6.35 -21.10 -19.38
C THR A 303 6.74 -20.44 -18.05
N ASN A 304 7.82 -19.63 -18.03
CA ASN A 304 8.23 -18.93 -16.81
C ASN A 304 7.22 -17.86 -16.38
N ILE A 305 6.63 -17.12 -17.33
CA ILE A 305 5.54 -16.16 -17.02
C ILE A 305 4.32 -16.88 -16.45
N ALA A 306 3.91 -18.02 -17.03
CA ALA A 306 2.80 -18.81 -16.52
C ALA A 306 3.07 -19.32 -15.09
N LYS A 307 4.29 -19.82 -14.84
CA LYS A 307 4.74 -20.23 -13.50
C LYS A 307 4.63 -19.09 -12.49
N TYR A 308 5.08 -17.88 -12.84
CA TYR A 308 4.92 -16.70 -11.99
C TYR A 308 3.45 -16.44 -11.63
N TRP A 309 2.54 -16.47 -12.60
CA TRP A 309 1.11 -16.24 -12.33
C TRP A 309 0.50 -17.30 -11.41
N THR A 310 0.90 -18.56 -11.56
CA THR A 310 0.49 -19.63 -10.63
C THR A 310 0.97 -19.33 -9.21
N LEU A 311 2.26 -19.02 -9.03
CA LEU A 311 2.83 -18.73 -7.71
C LEU A 311 2.24 -17.45 -7.09
N LYS A 312 2.01 -16.42 -7.90
CA LYS A 312 1.32 -15.19 -7.48
C LYS A 312 -0.06 -15.49 -6.90
N ASN A 313 -0.86 -16.32 -7.59
CA ASN A 313 -2.18 -16.70 -7.10
C ASN A 313 -2.11 -17.49 -5.78
N GLN A 314 -1.10 -18.35 -5.62
CA GLN A 314 -0.85 -19.05 -4.35
C GLN A 314 -0.53 -18.05 -3.21
N VAL A 315 0.34 -17.07 -3.44
CA VAL A 315 0.69 -16.04 -2.43
C VAL A 315 -0.54 -15.24 -2.01
N LEU A 316 -1.39 -14.86 -2.97
CA LEU A 316 -2.62 -14.11 -2.68
C LEU A 316 -3.61 -14.93 -1.85
N ALA A 317 -3.66 -16.24 -2.05
CA ALA A 317 -4.53 -17.16 -1.31
C ALA A 317 -4.02 -17.51 0.10
N CYS A 318 -2.76 -17.21 0.45
CA CYS A 318 -2.23 -17.52 1.78
C CYS A 318 -2.95 -16.74 2.90
N GLU A 319 -3.27 -17.42 4.00
CA GLU A 319 -3.87 -16.79 5.19
C GLU A 319 -2.84 -16.54 6.30
N THR A 320 -1.66 -17.18 6.22
CA THR A 320 -0.58 -17.02 7.20
C THR A 320 0.75 -16.67 6.56
N ARG A 321 1.66 -16.09 7.34
CA ARG A 321 3.03 -15.76 6.89
C ARG A 321 3.86 -17.00 6.62
N ALA A 322 3.62 -18.08 7.35
CA ALA A 322 4.30 -19.34 7.17
C ALA A 322 3.99 -19.90 5.78
N ASP A 323 2.73 -19.82 5.35
CA ASP A 323 2.31 -20.23 4.00
C ASP A 323 2.99 -19.39 2.93
N VAL A 324 3.04 -18.06 3.11
CA VAL A 324 3.74 -17.16 2.18
C VAL A 324 5.25 -17.49 2.10
N ALA A 325 5.88 -17.80 3.24
CA ALA A 325 7.29 -18.15 3.31
C ALA A 325 7.60 -19.51 2.65
N ALA A 326 6.64 -20.43 2.63
CA ALA A 326 6.78 -21.74 2.01
C ALA A 326 6.77 -21.68 0.47
N ILE A 327 6.23 -20.61 -0.14
CA ILE A 327 6.22 -20.42 -1.58
C ILE A 327 7.62 -20.03 -2.09
N GLN A 328 8.14 -20.84 -2.99
CA GLN A 328 9.44 -20.69 -3.63
C GLN A 328 9.26 -20.59 -5.15
N TRP A 329 10.23 -19.94 -5.81
CA TRP A 329 10.31 -19.92 -7.27
C TRP A 329 10.55 -21.33 -7.81
#